data_AF-A0A511ACN9-F1
#
_entry.id   AF-A0A511ACN9-F1
#
_cell.length_a   1.000
_cell.length_b   1.000
_cell.length_c   1.000
_cell.angle_alpha   90.00
_cell.angle_beta   90.00
_cell.angle_gamma   90.00
#
_symmetry.space_group_name_H-M   'P 1'
#
loop_
_entity.id
_entity.type
_entity.pdbx_description
1 polymer ?
#
loop_
_entity_poly.entity_id
_entity_poly.type
_entity_poly.pdbx_seq_one_letter_code
_entity_poly.pdbx_strand_id
1 'polypeptide(L)'
;MRNEPRPGRPRASSRETLAEAACELFLEQGYEATSVADITQRAGVSRSSFFNYFSSKSDVLWSGLDARIDQALAALTALGADADAAAVRGILRSVVHDFAPDPLALALRNAAAMGLEEELVRDTGLRSARLAEGISQAARGSGIAAIPADILGSAHATAVLSSLRVWAERGAGHGTPDSLVGEALRSIHDLPWRI
;
A
#
# COMPACT_ATOMS: atom_id res chain seq x y z
N MET A 1 -41.86 -0.15 -23.20
CA MET A 1 -40.83 -0.71 -22.29
C MET A 1 -39.76 0.35 -22.09
N ARG A 2 -39.68 0.96 -20.90
CA ARG A 2 -38.58 1.87 -20.55
C ARG A 2 -37.36 1.02 -20.21
N ASN A 3 -36.24 1.27 -20.88
CA ASN A 3 -34.97 0.62 -20.63
C ASN A 3 -34.30 1.34 -19.44
N GLU A 4 -34.44 0.81 -18.24
CA GLU A 4 -33.74 1.34 -17.06
C GLU A 4 -32.24 1.00 -17.18
N PRO A 5 -31.33 1.97 -17.01
CA PRO A 5 -29.91 1.68 -16.98
C PRO A 5 -29.63 0.77 -15.78
N ARG A 6 -29.16 -0.46 -16.04
CA ARG A 6 -28.70 -1.36 -14.98
C ARG A 6 -27.67 -0.61 -14.13
N PRO A 7 -27.81 -0.58 -12.79
CA PRO A 7 -26.78 -0.02 -11.93
C PRO A 7 -25.48 -0.77 -12.23
N GLY A 8 -24.44 -0.05 -12.66
CA GLY A 8 -23.13 -0.65 -12.87
C GLY A 8 -22.67 -1.33 -11.59
N ARG A 9 -22.04 -2.51 -11.71
CA ARG A 9 -21.47 -3.24 -10.57
C ARG A 9 -20.58 -2.29 -9.74
N PRO A 10 -20.71 -2.25 -8.40
CA PRO A 10 -19.93 -1.32 -7.57
C PRO A 10 -18.44 -1.40 -7.89
N ARG A 11 -17.78 -0.25 -8.09
CA ARG A 11 -16.36 -0.13 -8.48
C ARG A 11 -15.43 -0.91 -7.54
N ALA A 12 -15.69 -0.87 -6.23
CA ALA A 12 -14.92 -1.60 -5.22
C ALA A 12 -14.92 -3.11 -5.48
N SER A 13 -16.10 -3.68 -5.77
CA SER A 13 -16.21 -5.12 -6.04
C SER A 13 -15.43 -5.54 -7.29
N SER A 14 -15.29 -4.67 -8.30
CA SER A 14 -14.54 -4.99 -9.52
C SER A 14 -13.03 -4.96 -9.31
N ARG A 15 -12.51 -4.05 -8.47
CA ARG A 15 -11.09 -4.01 -8.10
C ARG A 15 -10.69 -5.25 -7.28
N GLU A 16 -11.51 -5.61 -6.29
CA GLU A 16 -11.32 -6.80 -5.48
C GLU A 16 -11.38 -8.08 -6.31
N THR A 17 -12.39 -8.21 -7.20
CA THR A 17 -12.52 -9.38 -8.10
C THR A 17 -11.27 -9.55 -8.99
N LEU A 18 -10.73 -8.45 -9.52
CA LEU A 18 -9.50 -8.48 -10.32
C LEU A 18 -8.27 -8.89 -9.50
N ALA A 19 -8.16 -8.38 -8.27
CA ALA A 19 -7.05 -8.71 -7.38
C ALA A 19 -7.10 -10.18 -6.94
N GLU A 20 -8.28 -10.68 -6.59
CA GLU A 20 -8.51 -12.09 -6.24
C GLU A 20 -8.16 -13.01 -7.41
N ALA A 21 -8.69 -12.75 -8.61
CA ALA A 21 -8.38 -13.52 -9.81
C ALA A 21 -6.87 -13.53 -10.14
N ALA A 22 -6.17 -12.40 -9.96
CA ALA A 22 -4.73 -12.33 -10.15
C ALA A 22 -3.98 -13.17 -9.12
N CYS A 23 -4.36 -13.10 -7.84
CA CYS A 23 -3.74 -13.88 -6.78
C CYS A 23 -3.91 -15.39 -7.00
N GLU A 24 -5.11 -15.83 -7.39
CA GLU A 24 -5.36 -17.22 -7.77
C GLU A 24 -4.44 -17.68 -8.90
N LEU A 25 -4.38 -16.92 -10.00
CA LEU A 25 -3.54 -17.26 -11.15
C LEU A 25 -2.04 -17.26 -10.79
N PHE A 26 -1.59 -16.31 -9.97
CA PHE A 26 -0.20 -16.30 -9.49
C PHE A 26 0.14 -17.56 -8.69
N LEU A 27 -0.81 -18.09 -7.92
CA LEU A 27 -0.64 -19.35 -7.17
C LEU A 27 -0.74 -20.60 -8.07
N GLU A 28 -1.64 -20.59 -9.06
CA GLU A 28 -1.88 -21.74 -9.95
C GLU A 28 -0.73 -22.00 -10.93
N GLN A 29 -0.21 -20.93 -11.55
CA GLN A 29 0.73 -21.05 -12.68
C GLN A 29 1.96 -20.15 -12.56
N GLY A 30 2.07 -19.37 -11.48
CA GLY A 30 3.17 -18.46 -11.24
C GLY A 30 2.93 -17.05 -11.81
N TYR A 31 3.65 -16.08 -11.24
CA TYR A 31 3.53 -14.67 -11.64
C TYR A 31 3.93 -14.44 -13.10
N GLU A 32 5.09 -14.97 -13.54
CA GLU A 32 5.61 -14.77 -14.90
C GLU A 32 4.69 -15.34 -15.98
N ALA A 33 4.14 -16.53 -15.77
CA ALA A 33 3.24 -17.17 -16.73
C ALA A 33 1.84 -16.53 -16.80
N THR A 34 1.50 -15.65 -15.84
CA THR A 34 0.20 -14.99 -15.79
C THR A 34 0.22 -13.67 -16.55
N SER A 35 -0.67 -13.52 -17.53
CA SER A 35 -0.86 -12.27 -18.27
C SER A 35 -2.07 -11.46 -17.76
N VAL A 36 -2.10 -10.16 -18.08
CA VAL A 36 -3.30 -9.32 -17.84
C VAL A 36 -4.54 -9.87 -18.55
N ALA A 37 -4.36 -10.54 -19.70
CA ALA A 37 -5.47 -11.15 -20.42
C ALA A 37 -6.09 -12.29 -19.61
N ASP A 38 -5.26 -13.18 -19.05
CA ASP A 38 -5.71 -14.30 -18.21
C ASP A 38 -6.47 -13.79 -16.99
N ILE A 39 -5.94 -12.76 -16.32
CA ILE A 39 -6.59 -12.13 -15.15
C ILE A 39 -7.97 -11.59 -15.53
N THR A 40 -8.06 -10.82 -16.62
CA THR A 40 -9.32 -10.22 -17.06
C THR A 40 -10.35 -11.26 -17.48
N GLN A 41 -9.90 -12.35 -18.12
CA GLN A 41 -10.74 -13.47 -18.52
C GLN A 41 -11.28 -14.20 -17.28
N ARG A 42 -10.43 -14.49 -16.30
CA ARG A 42 -10.82 -15.14 -15.03
C ARG A 42 -11.81 -14.29 -14.24
N ALA A 43 -11.56 -12.98 -14.16
CA ALA A 43 -12.42 -12.04 -13.45
C ALA A 43 -13.73 -11.70 -14.21
N GLY A 44 -13.86 -12.10 -15.49
CA GLY A 44 -15.02 -11.78 -16.31
C GLY A 44 -15.17 -10.28 -16.60
N VAL A 45 -14.07 -9.52 -16.64
CA VAL A 45 -14.06 -8.08 -16.90
C VAL A 45 -13.22 -7.74 -18.13
N SER A 46 -13.39 -6.53 -18.68
CA SER A 46 -12.61 -6.11 -19.85
C SER A 46 -11.17 -5.74 -19.47
N ARG A 47 -10.25 -5.82 -20.44
CA ARG A 47 -8.89 -5.28 -20.30
C ARG A 47 -8.87 -3.79 -19.97
N SER A 48 -9.79 -3.00 -20.53
CA SER A 48 -9.94 -1.58 -20.15
C SER A 48 -10.32 -1.42 -18.69
N SER A 49 -11.17 -2.31 -18.15
CA SER A 49 -11.53 -2.31 -16.74
C SER A 49 -10.33 -2.60 -15.84
N PHE A 50 -9.42 -3.48 -16.24
CA PHE A 50 -8.16 -3.71 -15.50
C PHE A 50 -7.34 -2.42 -15.39
N PHE A 51 -7.06 -1.77 -16.52
CA PHE A 51 -6.24 -0.56 -16.54
C PHE A 51 -6.88 0.67 -15.90
N ASN A 52 -8.19 0.62 -15.61
CA ASN A 52 -8.85 1.65 -14.79
C ASN A 52 -8.47 1.54 -13.31
N TYR A 53 -7.98 0.39 -12.85
CA TYR A 53 -7.63 0.14 -11.45
C TYR A 53 -6.14 -0.08 -11.22
N PHE A 54 -5.46 -0.70 -12.19
CA PHE A 54 -4.07 -1.12 -12.06
C PHE A 54 -3.26 -0.68 -13.27
N SER A 55 -2.14 -0.04 -13.02
CA SER A 55 -1.22 0.43 -14.07
C SER A 55 -0.41 -0.71 -14.70
N SER A 56 -0.16 -1.78 -13.92
CA SER A 56 0.59 -2.96 -14.33
C SER A 56 0.05 -4.22 -13.64
N LYS A 57 0.63 -5.38 -13.98
CA LYS A 57 0.36 -6.66 -13.29
C LYS A 57 0.90 -6.65 -11.86
N SER A 58 2.07 -6.05 -11.63
CA SER A 58 2.70 -5.90 -10.30
C SER A 58 1.89 -5.02 -9.37
N ASP A 59 1.24 -3.99 -9.91
CA ASP A 59 0.38 -3.07 -9.16
C ASP A 59 -0.76 -3.79 -8.42
N VAL A 60 -1.21 -4.94 -8.94
CA VAL A 60 -2.26 -5.76 -8.33
C VAL A 60 -1.82 -6.32 -6.97
N LEU A 61 -0.53 -6.65 -6.80
CA LEU A 61 0.02 -7.17 -5.55
C LEU A 61 -0.18 -6.16 -4.40
N TRP A 62 -0.19 -4.87 -4.71
CA TRP A 62 -0.34 -3.81 -3.72
C TRP A 62 -1.79 -3.48 -3.36
N SER A 63 -2.77 -4.11 -4.01
CA SER A 63 -4.20 -3.75 -3.90
C SER A 63 -4.69 -3.65 -2.44
N GLY A 64 -4.31 -4.62 -1.61
CA GLY A 64 -4.67 -4.65 -0.18
C GLY A 64 -3.99 -3.55 0.63
N LEU A 65 -2.70 -3.28 0.39
CA LEU A 65 -1.98 -2.19 1.04
C LEU A 65 -2.56 -0.83 0.63
N ASP A 66 -2.89 -0.65 -0.65
CA ASP A 66 -3.47 0.59 -1.16
C ASP A 66 -4.81 0.90 -0.48
N ALA A 67 -5.67 -0.11 -0.29
CA ALA A 67 -6.94 0.09 0.42
C ALA A 67 -6.72 0.55 1.87
N ARG A 68 -5.67 0.05 2.53
CA ARG A 68 -5.29 0.46 3.89
C ARG A 68 -4.67 1.86 3.90
N ILE A 69 -3.88 2.21 2.88
CA ILE A 69 -3.38 3.58 2.69
C ILE A 69 -4.55 4.55 2.45
N ASP A 70 -5.55 4.19 1.64
CA ASP A 70 -6.75 5.00 1.40
C ASP A 70 -7.47 5.33 2.71
N GLN A 71 -7.66 4.32 3.55
CA GLN A 71 -8.28 4.47 4.87
C GLN A 71 -7.44 5.37 5.80
N ALA A 72 -6.12 5.18 5.82
CA ALA A 72 -5.21 6.01 6.60
C ALA A 72 -5.23 7.47 6.14
N LEU A 73 -5.23 7.73 4.83
CA LEU A 73 -5.31 9.09 4.27
C LEU A 73 -6.63 9.77 4.61
N ALA A 74 -7.75 9.03 4.55
CA ALA A 74 -9.04 9.54 4.97
C ALA A 74 -9.05 9.89 6.47
N ALA A 75 -8.47 9.03 7.32
CA ALA A 75 -8.35 9.29 8.75
C ALA A 75 -7.44 10.48 9.06
N LEU A 76 -6.30 10.63 8.37
CA LEU A 76 -5.41 11.79 8.50
C LEU A 76 -6.12 13.09 8.13
N THR A 77 -6.92 13.08 7.07
CA THR A 77 -7.72 14.23 6.64
C THR A 77 -8.77 14.59 7.69
N ALA A 78 -9.40 13.58 8.32
CA ALA A 78 -10.41 13.78 9.34
C ALA A 78 -9.87 14.39 10.64
N LEU A 79 -8.56 14.28 10.93
CA LEU A 79 -7.95 14.94 12.10
C LEU A 79 -7.97 16.46 11.99
N GLY A 80 -7.82 17.02 10.78
CA GLY A 80 -7.79 18.47 10.57
C GLY A 80 -6.74 19.18 11.45
N ALA A 81 -7.17 20.22 12.16
CA ALA A 81 -6.30 20.99 13.06
C ALA A 81 -5.93 20.26 14.36
N ASP A 82 -6.67 19.19 14.70
CA ASP A 82 -6.46 18.40 15.92
C ASP A 82 -5.40 17.29 15.74
N ALA A 83 -4.72 17.27 14.58
CA ALA A 83 -3.69 16.28 14.33
C ALA A 83 -2.51 16.45 15.30
N ASP A 84 -2.27 15.40 16.10
CA ASP A 84 -1.09 15.29 16.94
C ASP A 84 -0.24 14.06 16.55
N ALA A 85 0.97 14.00 17.11
CA ALA A 85 1.90 12.93 16.79
C ALA A 85 1.41 11.54 17.23
N ALA A 86 0.60 11.44 18.28
CA ALA A 86 0.10 10.15 18.78
C ALA A 86 -1.01 9.61 17.86
N ALA A 87 -1.96 10.46 17.47
CA ALA A 87 -3.02 10.15 16.54
C ALA A 87 -2.48 9.75 15.17
N VAL A 88 -1.54 10.54 14.62
CA VAL A 88 -0.87 10.23 13.33
C VAL A 88 -0.18 8.87 13.41
N ARG A 89 0.63 8.60 14.44
CA ARG A 89 1.28 7.29 14.59
C ARG A 89 0.29 6.13 14.71
N GLY A 90 -0.84 6.33 15.40
CA GLY A 90 -1.91 5.34 15.51
C GLY A 90 -2.49 4.98 14.14
N ILE A 91 -2.78 5.98 13.31
CA ILE A 91 -3.28 5.79 11.93
C ILE A 91 -2.23 5.10 11.05
N LEU A 92 -0.96 5.47 11.16
CA LEU A 92 0.08 4.86 10.34
C LEU A 92 0.33 3.40 10.71
N ARG A 93 0.19 3.03 11.99
CA ARG A 93 0.23 1.63 12.41
C ARG A 93 -0.92 0.82 11.84
N SER A 94 -2.12 1.40 11.72
CA SER A 94 -3.26 0.67 11.14
C SER A 94 -3.05 0.26 9.69
N VAL A 95 -2.15 0.93 8.95
CA VAL A 95 -1.77 0.54 7.58
C VAL A 95 -1.26 -0.90 7.52
N VAL A 96 -0.52 -1.35 8.54
CA VAL A 96 0.06 -2.71 8.59
C VAL A 96 -0.51 -3.58 9.71
N HIS A 97 -1.56 -3.11 10.39
CA HIS A 97 -2.18 -3.86 11.46
C HIS A 97 -2.86 -5.15 10.94
N ASP A 98 -2.65 -6.27 11.62
CA ASP A 98 -3.10 -7.60 11.17
C ASP A 98 -2.73 -7.93 9.72
N PHE A 99 -1.60 -7.37 9.24
CA PHE A 99 -1.09 -7.68 7.92
C PHE A 99 -0.52 -9.11 7.95
N ALA A 100 -1.27 -10.04 7.36
CA ALA A 100 -0.87 -11.44 7.21
C ALA A 100 0.12 -11.59 6.04
N PRO A 101 0.91 -12.68 6.01
CA PRO A 101 1.64 -13.05 4.80
C PRO A 101 0.66 -13.19 3.64
N ASP A 102 0.79 -12.28 2.68
CA ASP A 102 -0.06 -12.18 1.50
C ASP A 102 0.82 -12.25 0.23
N PRO A 103 0.23 -12.24 -0.98
CA PRO A 103 0.99 -12.24 -2.22
C PRO A 103 2.01 -11.11 -2.33
N LEU A 104 1.76 -9.94 -1.71
CA LEU A 104 2.73 -8.85 -1.66
C LEU A 104 3.97 -9.23 -0.85
N ALA A 105 3.79 -9.79 0.34
CA ALA A 105 4.91 -10.23 1.19
C ALA A 105 5.78 -11.28 0.47
N LEU A 106 5.15 -12.23 -0.24
CA LEU A 106 5.87 -13.21 -1.04
C LEU A 106 6.59 -12.58 -2.23
N ALA A 107 5.98 -11.61 -2.91
CA ALA A 107 6.61 -10.90 -4.01
C ALA A 107 7.81 -10.08 -3.55
N LEU A 108 7.68 -9.34 -2.44
CA LEU A 108 8.78 -8.57 -1.84
C LEU A 108 9.94 -9.48 -1.46
N ARG A 109 9.66 -10.63 -0.85
CA ARG A 109 10.68 -11.60 -0.45
C ARG A 109 11.40 -12.23 -1.64
N ASN A 110 10.68 -12.54 -2.70
CA ASN A 110 11.18 -13.27 -3.85
C ASN A 110 11.39 -12.40 -5.09
N ALA A 111 11.54 -11.08 -4.90
CA ALA A 111 11.57 -10.10 -5.98
C ALA A 111 12.58 -10.46 -7.08
N ALA A 112 13.81 -10.83 -6.70
CA ALA A 112 14.86 -11.23 -7.65
C ALA A 112 14.52 -12.52 -8.41
N ALA A 113 13.98 -13.53 -7.72
CA ALA A 113 13.58 -14.79 -8.35
C ALA A 113 12.39 -14.60 -9.30
N MET A 114 11.56 -13.59 -9.05
CA MET A 114 10.40 -13.24 -9.87
C MET A 114 10.69 -12.14 -10.91
N GLY A 115 11.93 -11.62 -10.99
CA GLY A 115 12.26 -10.51 -11.90
C GLY A 115 11.53 -9.20 -11.60
N LEU A 116 11.08 -9.00 -10.37
CA LEU A 116 10.20 -7.92 -9.93
C LEU A 116 10.90 -6.74 -9.26
N GLU A 117 12.23 -6.77 -9.14
CA GLU A 117 12.99 -5.81 -8.33
C GLU A 117 12.73 -4.34 -8.72
N GLU A 118 12.86 -4.02 -10.01
CA GLU A 118 12.66 -2.65 -10.49
C GLU A 118 11.19 -2.19 -10.36
N GLU A 119 10.25 -3.10 -10.62
CA GLU A 119 8.81 -2.81 -10.51
C GLU A 119 8.41 -2.54 -9.06
N LEU A 120 8.83 -3.40 -8.13
CA LEU A 120 8.50 -3.24 -6.71
C LEU A 120 9.18 -2.01 -6.10
N VAL A 121 10.39 -1.63 -6.53
CA VAL A 121 11.03 -0.37 -6.11
C VAL A 121 10.21 0.84 -6.58
N ARG A 122 9.81 0.85 -7.85
CA ARG A 122 8.96 1.92 -8.42
C ARG A 122 7.63 2.02 -7.68
N ASP A 123 6.96 0.89 -7.49
CA ASP A 123 5.66 0.82 -6.85
C ASP A 123 5.75 1.26 -5.39
N THR A 124 6.76 0.82 -4.66
CA THR A 124 7.03 1.28 -3.28
C THR A 124 7.19 2.79 -3.23
N GLY A 125 7.93 3.37 -4.18
CA GLY A 125 8.13 4.81 -4.29
C GLY A 125 6.81 5.59 -4.44
N LEU A 126 5.89 5.10 -5.28
CA LEU A 126 4.57 5.71 -5.46
C LEU A 126 3.76 5.73 -4.16
N ARG A 127 3.71 4.61 -3.44
CA ARG A 127 3.00 4.53 -2.15
C ARG A 127 3.66 5.37 -1.07
N SER A 128 4.98 5.39 -1.02
CA SER A 128 5.73 6.23 -0.09
C SER A 128 5.43 7.72 -0.33
N ALA A 129 5.45 8.18 -1.58
CA ALA A 129 5.14 9.57 -1.91
C ALA A 129 3.69 9.94 -1.56
N ARG A 130 2.75 9.04 -1.86
CA ARG A 130 1.33 9.24 -1.57
C ARG A 130 1.04 9.34 -0.07
N LEU A 131 1.62 8.44 0.72
CA LEU A 131 1.46 8.44 2.17
C LEU A 131 2.16 9.66 2.80
N ALA A 132 3.36 10.02 2.30
CA ALA A 132 4.09 11.20 2.76
C ALA A 132 3.27 12.48 2.58
N GLU A 133 2.65 12.68 1.41
CA GLU A 133 1.83 13.88 1.15
C GLU A 133 0.65 13.98 2.11
N GLY A 134 -0.06 12.88 2.39
CA GLY A 134 -1.16 12.90 3.34
C GLY A 134 -0.73 13.27 4.77
N ILE A 135 0.44 12.80 5.19
CA ILE A 135 1.01 13.15 6.51
C ILE A 135 1.46 14.61 6.53
N SER A 136 2.12 15.08 5.47
CA SER A 136 2.53 16.48 5.33
C SER A 136 1.33 17.43 5.36
N GLN A 137 0.22 17.06 4.71
CA GLN A 137 -1.05 17.80 4.75
C GLN A 137 -1.59 17.88 6.19
N ALA A 138 -1.64 16.77 6.92
CA ALA A 138 -2.10 16.75 8.31
C ALA A 138 -1.20 17.62 9.21
N ALA A 139 0.12 17.51 9.08
CA ALA A 139 1.09 18.33 9.82
C ALA A 139 0.94 19.83 9.51
N ARG A 140 0.75 20.21 8.24
CA ARG A 140 0.47 21.60 7.86
C ARG A 140 -0.86 22.09 8.45
N GLY A 141 -1.89 21.24 8.42
CA GLY A 141 -3.21 21.51 8.98
C GLY A 141 -3.19 21.79 10.49
N SER A 142 -2.25 21.18 11.23
CA SER A 142 -2.03 21.42 12.66
C SER A 142 -1.06 22.57 12.96
N GLY A 143 -0.64 23.35 11.95
CA GLY A 143 0.20 24.54 12.12
C GLY A 143 1.72 24.32 11.98
N ILE A 144 2.18 23.14 11.53
CA ILE A 144 3.61 22.91 11.26
C ILE A 144 3.98 23.58 9.92
N ALA A 145 5.13 24.25 9.89
CA ALA A 145 5.65 24.89 8.69
C ALA A 145 5.92 23.87 7.56
N ALA A 146 5.86 24.32 6.30
CA ALA A 146 5.88 23.45 5.13
C ALA A 146 7.08 22.49 5.07
N ILE A 147 8.32 23.00 5.20
CA ILE A 147 9.52 22.15 5.11
C ILE A 147 9.57 21.11 6.25
N PRO A 148 9.39 21.47 7.54
CA PRO A 148 9.29 20.48 8.60
C PRO A 148 8.17 19.45 8.39
N ALA A 149 7.01 19.87 7.89
CA ALA A 149 5.90 18.95 7.57
C ALA A 149 6.29 17.94 6.48
N ASP A 150 6.96 18.39 5.42
CA ASP A 150 7.44 17.52 4.34
C ASP A 150 8.49 16.50 4.82
N ILE A 151 9.38 16.93 5.72
CA ILE A 151 10.36 16.03 6.37
C ILE A 151 9.64 14.98 7.21
N LEU A 152 8.68 15.40 8.06
CA LEU A 152 7.89 14.49 8.88
C LEU A 152 7.13 13.48 8.03
N GLY A 153 6.45 13.94 6.99
CA GLY A 153 5.70 13.08 6.07
C GLY A 153 6.59 12.05 5.38
N SER A 154 7.73 12.50 4.84
CA SER A 154 8.68 11.62 4.16
C SER A 154 9.28 10.56 5.11
N ALA A 155 9.66 10.97 6.32
CA ALA A 155 10.23 10.08 7.32
C ALA A 155 9.22 9.02 7.79
N HIS A 156 7.98 9.44 8.07
CA HIS A 156 6.93 8.54 8.55
C HIS A 156 6.46 7.56 7.46
N ALA A 157 6.30 8.02 6.23
CA ALA A 157 5.98 7.14 5.11
C ALA A 157 7.08 6.10 4.88
N THR A 158 8.34 6.54 4.86
CA THR A 158 9.51 5.65 4.71
C THR A 158 9.58 4.61 5.83
N ALA A 159 9.29 5.01 7.07
CA ALA A 159 9.23 4.10 8.22
C ALA A 159 8.20 3.00 8.02
N VAL A 160 7.00 3.31 7.50
CA VAL A 160 5.96 2.32 7.22
C VAL A 160 6.38 1.35 6.12
N LEU A 161 6.75 1.87 4.94
CA LEU A 161 7.04 1.03 3.77
C LEU A 161 8.32 0.20 3.95
N SER A 162 9.37 0.77 4.57
CA SER A 162 10.60 0.04 4.83
C SER A 162 10.41 -1.07 5.85
N SER A 163 9.59 -0.84 6.88
CA SER A 163 9.28 -1.88 7.88
C SER A 163 8.54 -3.06 7.25
N LEU A 164 7.60 -2.79 6.34
CA LEU A 164 6.91 -3.84 5.59
C LEU A 164 7.88 -4.64 4.72
N ARG A 165 8.77 -3.97 3.98
CA ARG A 165 9.80 -4.62 3.16
C ARG A 165 10.73 -5.50 4.01
N VAL A 166 11.29 -4.94 5.08
CA VAL A 166 12.20 -5.66 6.00
C VAL A 166 11.51 -6.86 6.65
N TRP A 167 10.24 -6.70 7.05
CA TRP A 167 9.44 -7.82 7.56
C TRP A 167 9.29 -8.93 6.52
N ALA A 168 8.93 -8.58 5.29
CA ALA A 168 8.74 -9.55 4.20
C ALA A 168 10.04 -10.30 3.87
N GLU A 169 11.17 -9.58 3.81
CA GLU A 169 12.50 -10.15 3.57
C GLU A 169 12.93 -11.16 4.64
N ARG A 170 12.57 -10.92 5.91
CA ARG A 170 12.83 -11.87 7.02
C ARG A 170 12.00 -13.16 6.92
N GLY A 171 10.88 -13.13 6.18
CA GLY A 171 10.00 -14.27 5.96
C GLY A 171 9.00 -14.54 7.10
N ALA A 172 7.95 -15.29 6.77
CA ALA A 172 6.85 -15.63 7.68
C ALA A 172 7.37 -16.32 8.96
N GLY A 173 7.00 -15.77 10.13
CA GLY A 173 7.38 -16.28 11.45
C GLY A 173 8.25 -15.32 12.29
N HIS A 174 8.82 -14.28 11.69
CA HIS A 174 9.69 -13.31 12.39
C HIS A 174 8.94 -12.06 12.84
N GLY A 175 7.92 -12.25 13.69
CA GLY A 175 7.10 -11.16 14.22
C GLY A 175 6.11 -10.57 13.20
N THR A 176 5.52 -9.43 13.54
CA THR A 176 4.53 -8.73 12.70
C THR A 176 5.11 -7.42 12.14
N PRO A 177 4.65 -6.96 10.97
CA PRO A 177 5.09 -5.67 10.44
C PRO A 177 4.67 -4.51 11.35
N ASP A 178 3.56 -4.64 12.10
CA ASP A 178 3.12 -3.67 13.11
C ASP A 178 4.21 -3.39 14.17
N SER A 179 4.89 -4.44 14.64
CA SER A 179 5.96 -4.29 15.65
C SER A 179 7.13 -3.45 15.12
N LEU A 180 7.56 -3.73 13.88
CA LEU A 180 8.65 -3.01 13.21
C LEU A 180 8.26 -1.57 12.87
N VAL A 181 7.03 -1.35 12.40
CA VAL A 181 6.51 0.01 12.17
C VAL A 181 6.45 0.79 13.48
N GLY A 182 5.97 0.17 14.56
CA GLY A 182 5.94 0.81 15.87
C GLY A 182 7.33 1.23 16.36
N GLU A 183 8.34 0.38 16.17
CA GLU A 183 9.74 0.69 16.48
C GLU A 183 10.29 1.83 15.60
N ALA A 184 10.11 1.73 14.29
CA ALA A 184 10.58 2.73 13.33
C ALA A 184 9.93 4.10 13.55
N LEU A 185 8.63 4.17 13.83
CA LEU A 185 7.94 5.43 14.09
C LEU A 185 8.41 6.12 15.39
N ARG A 186 8.83 5.34 16.40
CA ARG A 186 9.41 5.89 17.64
C ARG A 186 10.83 6.38 17.44
N SER A 187 11.60 5.79 16.52
CA SER A 187 12.99 6.20 16.30
C SER A 187 13.13 7.47 15.45
N ILE A 188 12.07 7.97 14.81
CA ILE A 188 12.12 9.19 13.97
C ILE A 188 12.59 10.43 14.76
N HIS A 189 12.32 10.48 16.07
CA HIS A 189 12.74 11.56 16.97
C HIS A 189 14.18 11.38 17.46
N ASP A 190 14.63 10.13 17.47
CA ASP A 190 15.92 9.65 17.95
C ASP A 190 16.80 9.23 16.77
N LEU A 191 16.90 10.02 15.70
CA LEU A 191 17.87 9.76 14.64
C LEU A 191 19.16 10.53 14.94
N PRO A 192 20.07 10.02 15.81
CA PRO A 192 21.40 10.57 15.89
C PRO A 192 22.09 10.27 14.56
N TRP A 193 22.59 11.31 13.91
CA TRP A 193 23.81 11.16 13.12
C TRP A 193 24.90 10.72 14.09
N ARG A 194 25.16 9.41 14.18
CA ARG A 194 26.45 8.98 14.70
C ARG A 194 27.50 9.25 13.63
N ILE A 195 28.37 10.22 13.94
CA ILE A 195 29.68 10.45 13.34
C ILE A 195 30.53 9.20 13.54
#